data_AF-A0A1S2KJK6-F1
#
_entry.id   AF-A0A1S2KJK6-F1
#
_cell.length_a   1.000
_cell.length_b   1.000
_cell.length_c   1.000
_cell.angle_alpha   90.00
_cell.angle_beta   90.00
_cell.angle_gamma   90.00
#
_symmetry.space_group_name_H-M   'P 1'
#
loop_
_entity.id
_entity.type
_entity.pdbx_description
1 polymer ?
#
loop_
_entity_poly.entity_id
_entity_poly.type
_entity_poly.pdbx_seq_one_letter_code
_entity_poly.pdbx_strand_id
1 'polypeptide(L)'
;MWLTTGLRFDALDLPAAAGLATLARLPGLRGPVALSGCRNRIRLLVAAGSAEELPGLLDWLEWSGVSLDLAAWGAGGRMPAPTPPGWNGSAAPGAAVWLRAPAPGHEVEPTLAGMPALSGRPSPGAYGSEGPGLVRLVAVAAAECHRHRLLAARARCREGTQRLASS
;
A
#
# COMPACT_ATOMS: atom_id res chain seq x y z
N MET A 1 15.17 -5.11 -10.48
CA MET A 1 15.66 -4.20 -9.42
C MET A 1 14.72 -4.31 -8.21
N TRP A 2 15.22 -4.10 -6.99
CA TRP A 2 14.45 -4.19 -5.74
C TRP A 2 14.56 -2.87 -4.98
N LEU A 3 13.51 -2.49 -4.25
CA LEU A 3 13.50 -1.36 -3.32
C LEU A 3 13.46 -1.86 -1.88
N THR A 4 14.27 -1.28 -1.01
CA THR A 4 14.31 -1.60 0.42
C THR A 4 13.26 -0.77 1.17
N THR A 5 12.42 -1.43 1.97
CA THR A 5 11.39 -0.78 2.81
C THR A 5 11.94 -0.47 4.21
N GLY A 6 11.25 0.41 4.96
CA GLY A 6 11.62 0.84 6.31
C GLY A 6 12.76 1.83 6.43
N LEU A 7 13.32 2.30 5.32
CA LEU A 7 14.33 3.37 5.32
C LEU A 7 13.73 4.75 5.04
N ARG A 8 12.88 4.82 4.01
CA ARG A 8 12.22 6.06 3.56
C ARG A 8 10.71 5.92 3.45
N PHE A 9 10.26 4.69 3.26
CA PHE A 9 8.86 4.35 3.12
C PHE A 9 8.66 2.91 3.59
N ASP A 10 7.45 2.63 4.04
CA ASP A 10 6.93 1.28 4.19
C ASP A 10 5.95 0.99 3.07
N ALA A 11 5.63 -0.28 2.84
CA ALA A 11 4.65 -0.67 1.82
C ALA A 11 3.51 -1.48 2.44
N LEU A 12 2.26 -1.06 2.22
CA LEU A 12 1.08 -1.87 2.51
C LEU A 12 0.72 -2.69 1.26
N ASP A 13 0.79 -4.01 1.35
CA ASP A 13 0.50 -4.97 0.30
C ASP A 13 -0.90 -5.59 0.51
N LEU A 14 -1.77 -5.46 -0.50
CA LEU A 14 -3.16 -5.91 -0.45
C LEU A 14 -3.63 -6.45 -1.81
N PRO A 15 -4.76 -7.19 -1.89
CA PRO A 15 -5.26 -7.71 -3.16
C PRO A 15 -5.57 -6.55 -4.09
N ALA A 16 -5.25 -6.65 -5.39
CA ALA A 16 -5.41 -5.50 -6.30
C ALA A 16 -6.84 -4.96 -6.33
N ALA A 17 -7.85 -5.83 -6.32
CA ALA A 17 -9.25 -5.40 -6.26
C ALA A 17 -9.58 -4.61 -4.98
N ALA A 18 -9.09 -5.06 -3.82
CA ALA A 18 -9.27 -4.36 -2.55
C ALA A 18 -8.48 -3.03 -2.53
N GLY A 19 -7.28 -3.00 -3.11
CA GLY A 19 -6.46 -1.79 -3.22
C GLY A 19 -7.10 -0.72 -4.09
N LEU A 20 -7.62 -1.10 -5.26
CA LEU A 20 -8.35 -0.16 -6.12
C LEU A 20 -9.61 0.37 -5.43
N ALA A 21 -10.37 -0.50 -4.75
CA ALA A 21 -11.54 -0.08 -3.99
C ALA A 21 -11.18 0.86 -2.84
N THR A 22 -10.05 0.62 -2.16
CA THR A 22 -9.52 1.49 -1.11
C THR A 22 -9.21 2.88 -1.66
N LEU A 23 -8.51 2.94 -2.80
CA LEU A 23 -8.18 4.20 -3.48
C LEU A 23 -9.44 4.95 -3.92
N ALA A 24 -10.45 4.25 -4.43
CA ALA A 24 -11.72 4.85 -4.82
C ALA A 24 -12.49 5.46 -3.63
N ARG A 25 -12.39 4.85 -2.44
CA ARG A 25 -13.02 5.37 -1.21
C ARG A 25 -12.22 6.48 -0.53
N LEU A 26 -10.95 6.64 -0.91
CA LEU A 26 -10.03 7.60 -0.33
C LEU A 26 -9.46 8.52 -1.44
N PRO A 27 -10.29 9.38 -2.05
CA PRO A 27 -9.84 10.25 -3.14
C PRO A 27 -8.74 11.23 -2.72
N GLY A 28 -8.62 11.53 -1.41
CA GLY A 28 -7.54 12.33 -0.85
C GLY A 28 -6.19 11.60 -0.75
N LEU A 29 -6.14 10.27 -0.92
CA LEU A 29 -4.87 9.55 -0.90
C LEU A 29 -4.11 9.81 -2.20
N ARG A 30 -3.17 10.75 -2.17
CA ARG A 30 -2.31 11.15 -3.31
C ARG A 30 -0.94 10.45 -3.34
N GLY A 31 -0.72 9.46 -2.47
CA GLY A 31 0.55 8.73 -2.35
C GLY A 31 0.89 7.78 -3.51
N PRO A 32 2.14 7.30 -3.58
CA PRO A 32 2.61 6.41 -4.64
C PRO A 32 1.97 5.02 -4.54
N VAL A 33 1.61 4.46 -5.69
CA VAL A 33 0.92 3.17 -5.79
C VAL A 33 1.56 2.31 -6.86
N ALA A 34 1.98 1.10 -6.51
CA ALA A 34 2.48 0.10 -7.43
C ALA A 34 1.51 -1.09 -7.55
N LEU A 35 1.38 -1.67 -8.74
CA LEU A 35 0.68 -2.93 -9.00
C LEU A 35 1.71 -4.01 -9.32
N SER A 36 1.65 -5.13 -8.60
CA SER A 36 2.46 -6.32 -8.86
C SER A 36 1.70 -7.24 -9.81
N GLY A 37 2.10 -7.28 -11.09
CA GLY A 37 1.41 -8.05 -12.12
C GLY A 37 1.38 -9.56 -11.86
N CYS A 38 2.48 -10.14 -11.37
CA CYS A 38 2.59 -11.60 -11.15
C CYS A 38 1.71 -12.15 -10.01
N ARG A 39 1.34 -11.31 -9.03
CA ARG A 39 0.55 -11.73 -7.85
C ARG A 39 -0.78 -11.00 -7.72
N ASN A 40 -1.12 -10.14 -8.70
CA ASN A 40 -2.32 -9.31 -8.69
C ASN A 40 -2.52 -8.56 -7.35
N ARG A 41 -1.47 -7.86 -6.90
CA ARG A 41 -1.45 -7.14 -5.62
C ARG A 41 -1.12 -5.68 -5.81
N ILE A 42 -1.76 -4.81 -5.03
CA ILE A 42 -1.41 -3.40 -4.96
C ILE A 42 -0.52 -3.16 -3.75
N ARG A 43 0.47 -2.31 -3.93
CA ARG A 43 1.34 -1.79 -2.88
C ARG A 43 1.16 -0.28 -2.77
N LEU A 44 0.71 0.16 -1.60
CA LEU A 44 0.61 1.56 -1.24
C LEU A 44 1.89 1.92 -0.48
N LEU A 45 2.64 2.88 -0.99
CA LEU A 45 3.83 3.38 -0.29
C LEU A 45 3.39 4.41 0.76
N VAL A 46 3.73 4.13 2.00
CA VAL A 46 3.36 4.93 3.18
C VAL A 46 4.62 5.37 3.92
N ALA A 47 4.49 6.29 4.89
CA ALA A 47 5.63 6.76 5.66
C ALA A 47 6.33 5.60 6.39
N ALA A 48 7.65 5.66 6.50
CA ALA A 48 8.42 4.69 7.28
C ALA A 48 7.93 4.67 8.74
N GLY A 49 7.83 3.48 9.34
CA GLY A 49 7.25 3.24 10.66
C GLY A 49 5.79 2.77 10.62
N SER A 50 5.07 3.02 9.52
CA SER A 50 3.67 2.57 9.37
C SER A 50 3.51 1.04 9.46
N ALA A 51 4.54 0.28 9.07
CA ALA A 51 4.51 -1.18 9.14
C ALA A 51 4.55 -1.71 10.58
N GLU A 52 5.27 -1.00 11.46
CA GLU A 52 5.36 -1.33 12.89
C GLU A 52 4.08 -0.94 13.63
N GLU A 53 3.42 0.14 13.19
CA GLU A 53 2.13 0.57 13.73
C GLU A 53 0.96 -0.31 13.27
N LEU A 54 1.06 -0.95 12.09
CA LEU A 54 -0.06 -1.69 11.49
C LEU A 54 -0.68 -2.75 12.45
N PRO A 55 0.08 -3.62 13.13
CA PRO A 55 -0.51 -4.61 14.03
C PRO A 55 -1.31 -3.97 15.17
N GLY A 56 -0.79 -2.91 15.78
CA GLY A 56 -1.49 -2.18 16.85
C GLY A 56 -2.75 -1.47 16.34
N LEU A 57 -2.71 -0.92 15.12
CA LEU A 57 -3.88 -0.32 14.48
C LEU A 57 -4.94 -1.36 14.14
N LEU A 58 -4.56 -2.53 13.63
CA LEU A 58 -5.49 -3.61 13.33
C LEU A 58 -6.11 -4.17 14.61
N ASP A 59 -5.35 -4.25 15.70
CA ASP A 59 -5.89 -4.66 17.00
C ASP A 59 -6.89 -3.64 17.55
N TRP A 60 -6.53 -2.35 17.54
CA TRP A 60 -7.42 -1.27 17.98
C TRP A 60 -8.71 -1.19 17.14
N LEU A 61 -8.63 -1.51 15.85
CA LEU A 61 -9.77 -1.58 14.94
C LEU A 61 -10.53 -2.92 14.99
N GLU A 62 -10.18 -3.81 15.92
CA GLU A 62 -10.81 -5.13 16.13
C GLU A 62 -10.65 -6.12 14.96
N TRP A 63 -9.59 -5.96 14.17
CA TRP A 63 -9.27 -6.83 13.03
C TRP A 63 -8.21 -7.91 13.34
N SER A 64 -7.58 -7.91 14.52
CA SER A 64 -6.43 -8.78 14.86
C SER A 64 -6.70 -10.29 14.74
N GLY A 65 -7.96 -10.74 14.87
CA GLY A 65 -8.36 -12.14 14.66
C GLY A 65 -8.84 -12.48 13.25
N VAL A 66 -8.89 -11.52 12.34
CA VAL A 66 -9.42 -11.70 10.99
C VAL A 66 -8.27 -11.85 10.01
N SER A 67 -8.22 -12.96 9.27
CA SER A 67 -7.27 -13.12 8.16
C SER A 67 -7.60 -12.17 6.99
N LEU A 68 -7.23 -10.91 7.17
CA LEU A 68 -7.19 -9.91 6.14
C LEU A 68 -5.94 -10.19 5.32
N ASP A 69 -6.08 -10.35 4.02
CA ASP A 69 -4.95 -10.56 3.12
C ASP A 69 -4.18 -9.22 2.92
N LEU A 70 -3.87 -8.54 4.03
CA LEU A 70 -3.21 -7.25 4.13
C LEU A 70 -1.90 -7.47 4.88
N ALA A 71 -0.78 -7.09 4.25
CA ALA A 71 0.55 -7.18 4.83
C ALA A 71 1.22 -5.81 4.83
N ALA A 72 2.12 -5.57 5.78
CA ALA A 72 3.02 -4.42 5.75
C ALA A 72 4.47 -4.86 5.61
N TRP A 73 5.22 -4.16 4.77
CA TRP A 73 6.64 -4.38 4.57
C TRP A 73 7.37 -3.15 5.11
N GLY A 74 7.98 -3.32 6.28
CA GLY A 74 8.74 -2.30 7.01
C GLY A 74 10.25 -2.50 6.92
N ALA A 75 10.95 -2.19 8.00
CA ALA A 75 12.41 -2.35 8.09
C ALA A 75 12.86 -3.78 7.74
N GLY A 76 13.92 -3.88 6.93
CA GLY A 76 14.46 -5.16 6.45
C GLY A 76 13.64 -5.84 5.33
N GLY A 77 12.45 -5.33 5.01
CA GLY A 77 11.65 -5.77 3.88
C GLY A 77 12.19 -5.29 2.53
N ARG A 78 11.74 -5.96 1.46
CA ARG A 78 12.08 -5.58 0.08
C ARG A 78 10.87 -5.75 -0.82
N MET A 79 10.65 -4.78 -1.71
CA MET A 79 9.68 -4.91 -2.79
C MET A 79 10.33 -4.94 -4.17
N PRO A 80 9.80 -5.72 -5.12
CA PRO A 80 10.12 -5.55 -6.53
C PRO A 80 9.99 -4.08 -6.93
N ALA A 81 11.05 -3.51 -7.48
CA ALA A 81 11.01 -2.14 -7.95
C ALA A 81 10.04 -2.06 -9.15
N PRO A 82 8.98 -1.25 -9.04
CA PRO A 82 8.09 -1.03 -10.17
C PRO A 82 8.81 -0.37 -11.33
N THR A 83 8.48 -0.83 -12.54
CA THR A 83 9.00 -0.29 -13.79
C THR A 83 8.69 1.21 -13.88
N PRO A 84 9.70 2.07 -14.12
CA PRO A 84 9.49 3.51 -14.23
C PRO A 84 8.48 3.86 -15.32
N PRO A 85 7.68 4.94 -15.15
CA PRO A 85 6.79 5.42 -16.22
C PRO A 85 7.62 5.80 -17.45
N GLY A 86 7.22 5.34 -18.64
CA GLY A 86 7.92 5.66 -19.90
C GLY A 86 9.11 4.75 -20.24
N TRP A 87 9.41 3.73 -19.43
CA TRP A 87 10.40 2.72 -19.79
C TRP A 87 9.87 1.81 -20.91
N ASN A 88 10.53 1.84 -22.08
CA ASN A 88 10.18 1.07 -23.29
C ASN A 88 10.93 -0.26 -23.42
N GLY A 89 11.82 -0.58 -22.48
CA GLY A 89 12.45 -1.90 -22.41
C GLY A 89 11.41 -2.95 -22.00
N SER A 90 11.56 -4.18 -22.52
CA SER A 90 10.66 -5.31 -22.22
C SER A 90 10.55 -5.52 -20.71
N ALA A 91 9.47 -5.00 -20.11
CA ALA A 91 9.16 -5.30 -18.72
C ALA A 91 8.91 -6.80 -18.64
N ALA A 92 9.67 -7.49 -17.79
CA ALA A 92 9.49 -8.93 -17.60
C ALA A 92 8.00 -9.21 -17.29
N PRO A 93 7.37 -10.23 -17.92
CA PRO A 93 5.99 -10.57 -17.63
C PRO A 93 5.75 -10.69 -16.12
N GLY A 94 4.81 -9.90 -15.59
CA GLY A 94 4.50 -9.87 -14.16
C GLY A 94 5.37 -8.93 -13.31
N ALA A 95 6.24 -8.12 -13.92
CA ALA A 95 6.93 -7.02 -13.23
C ALA A 95 5.95 -6.07 -12.54
N ALA A 96 6.41 -5.46 -11.45
CA ALA A 96 5.62 -4.41 -10.80
C ALA A 96 5.57 -3.17 -11.72
N VAL A 97 4.45 -2.46 -11.74
CA VAL A 97 4.25 -1.23 -12.52
C VAL A 97 3.69 -0.13 -11.63
N TRP A 98 4.05 1.12 -11.89
CA TRP A 98 3.43 2.25 -11.19
C TRP A 98 1.99 2.45 -11.70
N LEU A 99 1.02 2.40 -10.79
CA LEU A 99 -0.32 2.94 -11.02
C LEU A 99 -0.35 4.45 -10.78
N ARG A 100 0.42 4.89 -9.78
CA ARG A 100 0.72 6.30 -9.53
C ARG A 100 2.18 6.40 -9.08
N ALA A 101 3.02 6.99 -9.93
CA ALA A 101 4.43 7.19 -9.61
C ALA A 101 4.58 8.27 -8.52
N PRO A 102 5.65 8.20 -7.70
CA PRO A 102 6.02 9.32 -6.84
C PRO A 102 6.28 10.56 -7.70
N ALA A 103 5.81 11.73 -7.28
CA ALA A 103 6.07 12.98 -8.00
C ALA A 103 7.58 13.31 -7.94
N PRO A 104 8.23 13.62 -9.09
CA PRO A 104 9.63 14.04 -9.09
C PRO A 104 9.76 15.36 -8.31
N GLY A 105 10.72 15.42 -7.37
CA GLY A 105 10.92 16.55 -6.45
C GLY A 105 10.68 16.24 -4.97
N HIS A 106 10.25 15.03 -4.62
CA HIS A 106 10.15 14.54 -3.23
C HIS A 106 11.29 13.58 -2.85
N GLU A 107 12.50 13.83 -3.36
CA GLU A 107 13.70 13.24 -2.77
C GLU A 107 13.86 13.89 -1.39
N VAL A 108 13.47 13.15 -0.34
CA VAL A 108 13.80 13.53 1.02
C VAL A 108 15.31 13.37 1.13
N GLU A 109 16.03 14.46 0.89
CA GLU A 109 17.41 14.65 1.29
C GLU A 109 17.62 13.98 2.66
N PRO A 110 18.67 13.19 2.85
CA PRO A 110 19.06 12.78 4.19
C PRO A 110 19.57 14.05 4.87
N THR A 111 18.66 14.85 5.46
CA THR A 111 19.07 15.93 6.36
C THR A 111 19.65 15.25 7.59
N LEU A 112 20.94 14.96 7.48
CA LEU A 112 21.84 14.71 8.58
C LEU A 112 21.75 15.95 9.45
N ALA A 113 21.24 15.75 10.67
CA ALA A 113 21.00 16.79 11.64
C ALA A 113 22.27 17.63 11.88
N GLY A 114 22.26 18.87 11.41
CA GLY A 114 23.05 19.97 11.98
C GLY A 114 22.16 20.75 12.95
N MET A 115 22.59 20.85 14.20
CA MET A 115 21.93 21.50 15.35
C MET A 115 21.58 23.00 15.11
N PRO A 116 20.76 23.63 15.98
CA PRO A 116 19.55 24.36 15.61
C PRO A 116 19.74 25.88 15.49
N ALA A 117 18.90 26.51 14.65
CA ALA A 117 18.67 27.95 14.71
C ALA A 117 17.22 28.23 15.12
N LEU A 118 17.09 28.87 16.27
CA LEU A 118 15.89 29.55 16.74
C LEU A 118 15.37 30.53 15.66
N SER A 119 14.04 30.60 15.55
CA SER A 119 13.26 31.53 14.74
C SER A 119 13.11 31.17 13.26
N GLY A 120 11.95 30.61 12.92
CA GLY A 120 11.50 30.39 11.55
C GLY A 120 10.10 29.81 11.53
N ARG A 121 9.14 30.62 11.08
CA ARG A 121 7.74 30.29 10.71
C ARG A 121 7.57 28.81 10.29
N PRO A 122 6.49 28.10 10.68
CA PRO A 122 6.22 26.77 10.13
C PRO A 122 6.23 26.84 8.60
N SER A 123 7.18 26.13 8.00
CA SER A 123 7.30 25.99 6.55
C SER A 123 6.18 25.07 6.06
N PRO A 124 5.27 25.52 5.17
CA PRO A 124 4.27 24.64 4.60
C PRO A 124 4.99 23.73 3.60
N GLY A 125 5.35 22.52 4.02
CA GLY A 125 6.11 21.59 3.16
C GLY A 125 6.68 20.36 3.84
N ALA A 126 6.72 20.32 5.18
CA ALA A 126 6.90 19.05 5.89
C ALA A 126 5.62 18.24 5.70
N TYR A 127 5.72 17.08 5.02
CA TYR A 127 4.72 16.02 4.81
C TYR A 127 3.58 16.00 5.86
N GLY A 128 2.67 16.94 5.71
CA GLY A 128 1.58 17.19 6.62
C GLY A 128 0.30 16.95 5.83
N SER A 129 -0.26 15.76 6.01
CA SER A 129 -1.71 15.61 6.15
C SER A 129 -2.62 16.19 5.05
N GLU A 130 -2.29 16.06 3.77
CA GLU A 130 -3.29 16.28 2.69
C GLU A 130 -3.85 14.96 2.13
N GLY A 131 -3.62 13.86 2.84
CA GLY A 131 -4.26 12.57 2.61
C GLY A 131 -4.93 12.04 3.88
N PRO A 132 -5.82 11.04 3.76
CA PRO A 132 -6.39 10.39 4.93
C PRO A 132 -5.26 9.85 5.82
N GLY A 133 -5.30 10.15 7.11
CA GLY A 133 -4.31 9.64 8.07
C GLY A 133 -4.22 8.12 8.06
N LEU A 134 -3.11 7.56 8.56
CA LEU A 134 -2.82 6.12 8.50
C LEU A 134 -3.96 5.27 9.06
N VAL A 135 -4.57 5.68 10.18
CA VAL A 135 -5.74 5.02 10.78
C VAL A 135 -6.89 4.89 9.78
N ARG A 136 -7.23 5.97 9.07
CA ARG A 136 -8.34 5.98 8.10
C ARG A 136 -8.00 5.13 6.88
N LEU A 137 -6.74 5.15 6.45
CA LEU A 137 -6.25 4.29 5.39
C LEU A 137 -6.39 2.81 5.77
N VAL A 138 -5.90 2.42 6.94
CA VAL A 138 -5.95 1.03 7.44
C VAL A 138 -7.38 0.57 7.62
N ALA A 139 -8.26 1.40 8.21
CA ALA A 139 -9.66 1.05 8.40
C ALA A 139 -10.39 0.74 7.07
N VAL A 140 -10.16 1.56 6.04
CA VAL A 140 -10.76 1.33 4.72
C VAL A 140 -10.12 0.12 4.04
N ALA A 141 -8.79 -0.01 4.09
CA ALA A 141 -8.07 -1.13 3.48
C ALA A 141 -8.50 -2.48 4.10
N ALA A 142 -8.61 -2.54 5.42
CA ALA A 142 -9.09 -3.72 6.15
C ALA A 142 -10.51 -4.11 5.71
N ALA A 143 -11.43 -3.14 5.67
CA ALA A 143 -12.80 -3.37 5.22
C ALA A 143 -12.88 -3.87 3.76
N GLU A 144 -12.08 -3.32 2.85
CA GLU A 144 -12.03 -3.78 1.46
C GLU A 144 -11.39 -5.15 1.31
N CYS A 145 -10.32 -5.44 2.06
CA CYS A 145 -9.71 -6.78 2.09
C CYS A 145 -10.70 -7.83 2.59
N HIS A 146 -11.45 -7.50 3.65
CA HIS A 146 -12.49 -8.37 4.17
C HIS A 146 -13.61 -8.60 3.13
N ARG A 147 -14.12 -7.54 2.51
CA ARG A 147 -15.15 -7.65 1.46
C ARG A 147 -14.66 -8.48 0.28
N HIS A 148 -13.43 -8.25 -0.19
CA HIS A 148 -12.83 -9.03 -1.27
C HIS A 148 -12.79 -10.52 -0.93
N ARG A 149 -12.37 -10.86 0.29
CA ARG A 149 -12.35 -12.24 0.78
C ARG A 149 -13.74 -12.88 0.79
N LEU A 150 -14.76 -12.17 1.28
CA LEU A 150 -16.14 -12.65 1.28
C LEU A 150 -16.67 -12.88 -0.14
N LEU A 151 -16.40 -11.97 -1.07
CA LEU A 151 -16.79 -12.11 -2.47
C LEU A 151 -16.10 -13.30 -3.14
N ALA A 152 -14.80 -13.48 -2.90
CA ALA A 152 -14.05 -14.62 -3.41
C ALA A 152 -14.57 -15.96 -2.84
N ALA A 153 -14.92 -16.00 -1.55
CA ALA A 153 -15.53 -17.19 -0.95
C ALA A 153 -16.91 -17.51 -1.57
N ARG A 154 -17.76 -16.50 -1.77
CA ARG A 154 -19.07 -16.66 -2.43
C ARG A 154 -18.94 -17.19 -3.86
N ALA A 155 -17.96 -16.70 -4.62
CA ALA A 155 -17.70 -17.18 -5.99
C ALA A 155 -17.31 -18.66 -5.99
N ARG A 156 -16.37 -19.07 -5.13
CA ARG A 156 -15.95 -20.48 -5.00
C ARG A 156 -17.10 -21.41 -4.62
N CYS A 157 -17.98 -21.00 -3.70
CA CYS A 157 -19.15 -21.79 -3.33
C CYS A 157 -20.10 -21.99 -4.52
N ARG A 158 -20.36 -20.93 -5.31
CA ARG A 158 -21.23 -21.01 -6.51
C ARG A 158 -20.67 -21.96 -7.57
N GLU A 159 -19.36 -21.87 -7.84
CA GLU A 159 -18.70 -22.79 -8.78
C GLU A 159 -18.76 -24.24 -8.30
N GLY A 160 -18.60 -24.49 -7.00
CA GLY A 160 -18.74 -25.82 -6.41
C GLY A 160 -20.15 -26.40 -6.60
N THR A 161 -21.19 -25.61 -6.33
CA THR A 161 -22.58 -26.02 -6.58
C THR A 161 -22.85 -26.30 -8.05
N GLN A 162 -22.32 -25.48 -8.97
CA GLN A 162 -22.48 -25.69 -10.41
C GLN A 162 -21.81 -26.99 -10.89
N ARG A 163 -20.59 -27.29 -10.43
CA ARG A 163 -19.89 -28.54 -10.78
C ARG A 163 -20.63 -29.79 -10.32
N LEU A 164 -21.20 -29.75 -9.12
CA LEU A 164 -22.00 -30.84 -8.56
C LEU A 164 -23.32 -31.06 -9.32
N ALA A 165 -23.93 -29.98 -9.82
CA ALA A 165 -25.16 -30.07 -10.62
C ALA A 165 -24.92 -30.52 -12.08
N SER A 166 -23.67 -30.45 -12.56
CA SER A 166 -23.27 -30.87 -13.90
C SER A 166 -22.60 -32.26 -13.95
N SER A 167 -22.53 -32.96 -12.82
CA SER A 167 -22.00 -34.34 -12.70
C SER A 167 -23.14 -35.33 -12.53
#